data_AF-A0A1V5CJF2-F1
#
_entry.id   AF-A0A1V5CJF2-F1
#
_cell.length_a   1.000
_cell.length_b   1.000
_cell.length_c   1.000
_cell.angle_alpha   90.00
_cell.angle_beta   90.00
_cell.angle_gamma   90.00
#
_symmetry.space_group_name_H-M   'P 1'
#
loop_
_entity.id
_entity.type
_entity.pdbx_description
1 polymer ?
#
loop_
_entity_poly.entity_id
_entity_poly.type
_entity_poly.pdbx_seq_one_letter_code
_entity_poly.pdbx_strand_id
1 'polypeptide(L)'
;MAKEKLKILSFTLAEIYMRQGHFDKAKEIYEKLVLKDETNGLYKSRLAMLSTETPETKKLKILSSLLKKIEERRDERETIK
;
A
#
# COMPACT_ATOMS: atom_id res chain seq x y z
N MET A 1 9.38 28.50 8.71
CA MET A 1 8.99 28.09 7.34
C MET A 1 9.15 26.58 7.21
N ALA A 2 8.16 25.81 7.65
CA ALA A 2 8.15 24.36 7.47
C ALA A 2 7.63 24.06 6.06
N LYS A 3 8.48 24.23 5.05
CA LYS A 3 8.22 23.64 3.73
C LYS A 3 8.38 22.14 3.89
N GLU A 4 7.28 21.51 4.27
CA GLU A 4 6.87 20.16 3.90
C GLU A 4 7.80 19.61 2.83
N LYS A 5 8.64 18.63 3.21
CA LYS A 5 9.48 17.90 2.26
C LYS A 5 8.55 17.40 1.17
N LEU A 6 8.51 18.06 0.01
CA LEU A 6 7.84 17.54 -1.17
C LEU A 6 8.52 16.19 -1.45
N LYS A 7 7.88 15.10 -1.00
CA LYS A 7 8.29 13.75 -1.32
C LYS A 7 8.06 13.65 -2.83
N ILE A 8 9.11 13.88 -3.62
CA ILE A 8 9.02 13.78 -5.08
C ILE A 8 8.63 12.34 -5.38
N LEU A 9 7.38 12.15 -5.81
CA LEU A 9 6.87 10.88 -6.26
C LEU A 9 7.23 10.77 -7.75
N SER A 10 8.21 9.92 -8.05
CA SER A 10 8.68 9.69 -9.42
C SER A 10 8.76 8.21 -9.71
N PHE A 11 8.66 7.88 -10.99
CA PHE A 11 8.93 6.54 -11.51
C PHE A 11 10.31 6.03 -11.03
N THR A 12 11.33 6.89 -11.08
CA THR A 12 12.69 6.55 -10.63
C THR A 12 12.73 6.14 -9.16
N LEU A 13 12.02 6.86 -8.27
CA LEU A 13 11.98 6.51 -6.85
C LEU A 13 11.27 5.17 -6.62
N ALA A 14 10.17 4.92 -7.35
CA ALA A 14 9.48 3.64 -7.30
C ALA A 14 10.39 2.48 -7.74
N GLU A 15 11.14 2.64 -8.83
CA GLU A 15 12.10 1.63 -9.30
C GLU A 15 13.29 1.43 -8.36
N ILE A 16 13.75 2.48 -7.66
CA ILE A 16 14.76 2.33 -6.60
C ILE A 16 14.21 1.47 -5.46
N TYR A 17 12.98 1.75 -5.00
CA TYR A 17 12.35 0.92 -3.98
C TYR A 17 12.14 -0.53 -4.45
N MET A 18 11.77 -0.75 -5.71
CA MET A 18 11.72 -2.09 -6.31
C MET A 18 13.06 -2.82 -6.22
N ARG A 19 14.15 -2.17 -6.62
CA ARG A 19 15.51 -2.76 -6.59
C ARG A 19 16.00 -3.05 -5.18
N GLN A 20 15.56 -2.27 -4.20
CA GLN A 20 15.88 -2.46 -2.78
C GLN A 20 14.95 -3.48 -2.08
N GLY A 21 13.95 -4.02 -2.77
CA GLY A 21 12.97 -4.96 -2.19
C GLY A 21 11.91 -4.28 -1.32
N HIS A 22 11.82 -2.94 -1.33
CA HIS A 22 10.79 -2.18 -0.62
C HIS A 22 9.49 -2.11 -1.42
N PHE A 23 8.86 -3.26 -1.67
CA PHE A 23 7.71 -3.39 -2.55
C PHE A 23 6.50 -2.57 -2.12
N ASP A 24 6.19 -2.50 -0.82
CA ASP A 24 5.07 -1.68 -0.32
C ASP A 24 5.26 -0.19 -0.60
N LYS A 25 6.49 0.32 -0.44
CA LYS A 25 6.82 1.71 -0.75
C LYS A 25 6.78 1.97 -2.25
N ALA A 26 7.25 1.04 -3.07
CA ALA A 26 7.14 1.14 -4.52
C ALA A 26 5.68 1.17 -4.96
N LYS A 27 4.83 0.32 -4.36
CA LYS A 27 3.41 0.23 -4.65
C LYS A 27 2.68 1.55 -4.37
N GLU A 28 2.89 2.14 -3.19
CA GLU A 28 2.31 3.44 -2.83
C GLU A 28 2.63 4.53 -3.86
N ILE A 29 3.85 4.53 -4.40
CA ILE A 29 4.26 5.49 -5.44
C ILE A 29 3.56 5.18 -6.77
N TYR A 30 3.53 3.91 -7.18
CA TYR A 30 2.88 3.50 -8.42
C TYR A 30 1.37 3.77 -8.42
N GLU A 31 0.68 3.59 -7.29
CA GLU A 31 -0.73 3.97 -7.13
C GLU A 31 -0.93 5.46 -7.43
N LYS A 32 -0.08 6.32 -6.85
CA LYS A 32 -0.14 7.78 -7.07
C LYS A 32 0.23 8.18 -8.50
N LEU A 33 1.17 7.47 -9.13
CA LEU A 33 1.56 7.71 -10.52
C LEU A 33 0.44 7.33 -11.51
N VAL A 34 -0.26 6.20 -11.27
CA VAL A 34 -1.43 5.81 -12.07
C VAL A 34 -2.56 6.82 -11.95
N LEU A 35 -2.82 7.34 -10.74
CA LEU A 35 -3.84 8.39 -10.56
C LEU A 35 -3.49 9.70 -11.28
N LYS A 36 -2.19 10.00 -11.43
CA LYS A 36 -1.73 11.21 -12.13
C LYS A 36 -1.75 11.06 -13.66
N ASP A 37 -1.43 9.86 -14.15
CA ASP A 37 -1.45 9.52 -15.56
C ASP A 37 -2.01 8.12 -15.75
N GLU A 38 -3.33 8.06 -15.91
CA GLU A 38 -4.06 6.81 -16.10
C GLU A 38 -3.78 6.17 -17.46
N THR A 39 -3.24 6.91 -18.43
CA THR A 39 -2.95 6.37 -19.76
C THR A 39 -1.61 5.64 -19.81
N ASN A 40 -0.77 5.83 -18.78
CA ASN A 40 0.54 5.22 -18.71
C ASN A 40 0.48 3.71 -18.44
N GLY A 41 0.60 2.92 -19.51
CA GLY A 41 0.61 1.46 -19.43
C GLY A 41 1.72 0.88 -18.55
N LEU A 42 2.89 1.56 -18.46
CA LEU A 42 4.00 1.10 -17.64
C LEU A 42 3.68 1.17 -16.15
N TYR A 43 3.06 2.26 -15.68
CA TYR A 43 2.69 2.42 -14.28
C TYR A 43 1.64 1.38 -13.87
N LYS A 44 0.64 1.15 -14.73
CA LYS A 44 -0.38 0.11 -14.55
C LYS A 44 0.23 -1.29 -14.48
N SER A 45 1.16 -1.62 -15.39
CA SER A 45 1.85 -2.91 -15.41
C SER A 45 2.67 -3.15 -14.14
N ARG A 46 3.43 -2.14 -13.70
CA ARG A 46 4.23 -2.20 -12.46
C ARG A 46 3.35 -2.33 -11.23
N LEU A 47 2.26 -1.57 -11.15
CA LEU A 47 1.30 -1.67 -10.07
C LEU A 47 0.62 -3.04 -10.02
N ALA A 48 0.23 -3.58 -11.18
CA ALA A 48 -0.35 -4.91 -11.29
C ALA A 48 0.61 -5.98 -10.78
N MET A 49 1.88 -5.94 -11.20
CA MET A 49 2.93 -6.85 -10.73
C MET A 49 3.15 -6.76 -9.20
N LEU A 50 3.07 -5.56 -8.63
CA LEU A 50 3.17 -5.34 -7.18
C LEU A 50 1.89 -5.72 -6.42
N SER A 51 0.78 -5.88 -7.13
CA SER A 51 -0.55 -6.15 -6.57
C SER A 51 -1.04 -7.56 -6.88
N THR A 52 -0.25 -8.39 -7.58
CA THR A 52 -0.57 -9.81 -7.74
C THR A 52 -0.62 -10.44 -6.36
N GLU A 53 -1.84 -10.68 -5.88
CA GLU A 53 -2.07 -11.35 -4.61
C GLU A 53 -1.43 -12.74 -4.70
N THR A 54 -0.34 -12.96 -3.95
CA THR A 54 0.04 -14.32 -3.63
C THR A 54 -0.97 -14.87 -2.61
N PRO A 55 -1.22 -16.19 -2.57
CA PRO A 55 -2.07 -16.80 -1.56
C PRO A 55 -1.73 -16.37 -0.12
N GLU A 56 -0.46 -16.09 0.15
CA GLU A 56 0.07 -15.61 1.43
C GLU A 56 -0.37 -14.17 1.72
N THR A 57 -0.28 -13.27 0.73
CA THR A 57 -0.76 -11.88 0.90
C THR A 57 -2.27 -11.81 1.13
N LYS A 58 -3.05 -12.69 0.48
CA LYS A 58 -4.49 -12.82 0.69
C LYS A 58 -4.80 -13.32 2.11
N LYS A 59 -4.08 -14.34 2.58
CA LYS A 59 -4.19 -14.84 3.97
C LYS A 59 -3.87 -13.75 4.99
N LEU A 60 -2.80 -12.97 4.78
CA LEU A 60 -2.40 -11.87 5.68
C LEU A 60 -3.46 -10.76 5.75
N LYS A 61 -4.04 -10.39 4.61
CA LYS A 61 -5.13 -9.40 4.54
C LYS A 61 -6.40 -9.87 5.25
N ILE A 62 -6.73 -11.16 5.11
CA ILE A 62 -7.85 -11.76 5.85
C ILE A 62 -7.55 -11.75 7.35
N LEU A 63 -6.36 -12.20 7.76
CA LEU A 63 -5.96 -12.23 9.16
C LEU A 63 -5.99 -10.84 9.81
N SER A 64 -5.47 -9.81 9.14
CA SER A 64 -5.51 -8.44 9.66
C SER A 64 -6.93 -7.92 9.80
N SER A 65 -7.81 -8.20 8.83
CA SER A 65 -9.23 -7.83 8.93
C SER A 65 -9.97 -8.55 10.07
N LEU A 66 -9.58 -9.78 10.41
CA LEU A 66 -10.14 -10.54 11.51
C LEU A 66 -9.67 -10.03 12.86
N LEU A 67 -8.37 -9.72 12.99
CA LEU A 67 -7.80 -9.16 14.21
C LEU A 67 -8.45 -7.82 14.56
N LYS A 68 -8.60 -6.92 13.58
CA LYS A 68 -9.29 -5.63 13.77
C LYS A 68 -10.72 -5.80 14.31
N LYS A 69 -11.49 -6.75 13.75
CA LYS A 69 -12.84 -7.07 14.22
C LYS A 69 -12.89 -7.72 15.60
N ILE A 70 -11.80 -8.35 16.04
CA ILE A 70 -11.70 -8.93 17.39
C ILE A 70 -11.42 -7.81 18.39
N GLU A 71 -10.52 -6.88 18.07
CA GLU A 71 -10.23 -5.69 18.87
C GLU A 71 -11.50 -4.83 19.04
N GLU A 72 -12.18 -4.48 17.93
CA GLU A 72 -13.42 -3.70 17.97
C GLU A 72 -14.49 -4.34 18.89
N ARG A 73 -14.67 -5.67 18.79
CA ARG A 73 -15.62 -6.41 19.66
C ARG A 73 -15.17 -6.53 21.11
N ARG A 74 -13.87 -6.44 21.39
CA ARG A 74 -13.35 -6.43 22.76
C ARG A 74 -13.65 -5.08 23.41
N ASP A 75 -13.38 -4.00 22.70
CA ASP A 75 -13.62 -2.63 23.18
C ASP A 75 -15.11 -2.38 23.46
N GLU A 76 -16.00 -2.92 22.61
CA GLU A 76 -17.46 -2.91 22.83
C GLU A 76 -17.89 -3.64 24.10
N ARG A 77 -17.20 -4.72 24.49
CA ARG A 77 -17.51 -5.48 25.73
C ARG A 77 -17.00 -4.80 26.99
N GLU A 78 -15.93 -4.03 26.89
CA GLU A 78 -15.35 -3.30 28.02
C GLU A 78 -16.12 -2.00 28.32
N THR A 79 -16.81 -1.43 27.33
CA THR A 79 -17.65 -0.21 27.49
C THR A 79 -19.06 -0.45 28.06
N ILE A 80 -19.51 -1.71 28.18
CA ILE A 80 -20.84 -2.08 28.70
C ILE A 80 -20.81 -2.48 30.21
N LYS A 81 -19.63 -2.44 30.87
CA LYS A 81 -19.50 -2.64 32.32
C LYS A 81 -19.52 -1.33 33.09
#